data_AF-A0A7X7J123-F1
#
_entry.id   AF-A0A7X7J123-F1
#
_cell.length_a   1.000
_cell.length_b   1.000
_cell.length_c   1.000
_cell.angle_alpha   90.00
_cell.angle_beta   90.00
_cell.angle_gamma   90.00
#
_symmetry.space_group_name_H-M   'P 1'
#
loop_
_entity.id
_entity.type
_entity.pdbx_description
1 polymer ?
#
loop_
_entity_poly.entity_id
_entity_poly.type
_entity_poly.pdbx_seq_one_letter_code
_entity_poly.pdbx_strand_id
1 'polypeptide(L)'
;MQAMIDFAQLRDLYSATLLDDVIPFWTRHAIDANGGINTCIQDDGTLVSRDRWGWSQWRAVWVFSKLYNTVQQRPEWLKTATGISSFLTDHGPLDDGHWPLLMDGDGNIQRGFESIYNDGFAINGLVELW
;
A
#
# COMPACT_ATOMS: atom_id res chain seq x y z
N MET A 1 -13.09 30.67 26.35
CA MET A 1 -12.11 29.72 26.89
C MET A 1 -11.66 28.84 25.73
N GLN A 2 -10.45 29.03 25.22
CA GLN A 2 -9.94 28.31 24.06
C GLN A 2 -9.50 26.92 24.57
N ALA A 3 -10.09 25.84 24.04
CA ALA A 3 -9.69 24.49 24.42
C ALA A 3 -8.21 24.32 24.05
N MET A 4 -7.34 24.15 25.04
CA MET A 4 -5.96 23.75 24.77
C MET A 4 -5.99 22.34 24.19
N ILE A 5 -5.25 22.15 23.10
CA ILE A 5 -5.08 20.86 22.47
C ILE A 5 -4.25 19.98 23.40
N ASP A 6 -4.79 18.80 23.76
CA ASP A 6 -4.04 17.74 24.43
C ASP A 6 -3.38 16.84 23.39
N PHE A 7 -2.08 17.05 23.17
CA PHE A 7 -1.31 16.26 22.21
C PHE A 7 -1.16 14.79 22.59
N ALA A 8 -1.18 14.45 23.88
CA ALA A 8 -1.10 13.06 24.31
C ALA A 8 -2.40 12.32 23.97
N GLN A 9 -3.53 12.95 24.24
CA GLN A 9 -4.84 12.41 23.88
C GLN A 9 -4.98 12.24 22.36
N LEU A 10 -4.53 13.22 21.57
CA LEU A 10 -4.56 13.12 20.11
C LEU A 10 -3.65 11.99 19.59
N ARG A 11 -2.44 11.84 20.15
CA ARG A 11 -1.55 10.73 19.79
C ARG A 11 -2.25 9.40 20.04
N ASP A 12 -2.82 9.20 21.23
CA ASP A 12 -3.45 7.94 21.60
C ASP A 12 -4.66 7.63 20.70
N LEU A 13 -5.46 8.65 20.37
CA LEU A 13 -6.55 8.54 19.39
C LEU A 13 -6.04 8.06 18.03
N TYR A 14 -5.07 8.76 17.42
CA TYR A 14 -4.61 8.42 16.07
C TYR A 14 -3.82 7.11 16.03
N SER A 15 -3.09 6.76 17.08
CA SER A 15 -2.42 5.47 17.19
C SER A 15 -3.43 4.32 17.25
N ALA A 16 -4.49 4.44 18.06
CA ALA A 16 -5.55 3.44 18.12
C ALA A 16 -6.29 3.34 16.78
N THR A 17 -6.69 4.48 16.18
CA THR A 17 -7.34 4.49 14.85
C THR A 17 -6.46 3.82 13.78
N LEU A 18 -5.16 4.09 13.77
CA LEU A 18 -4.27 3.46 12.79
C LEU A 18 -4.14 1.95 13.03
N LEU A 19 -3.81 1.54 14.26
CA LEU A 19 -3.37 0.18 14.56
C LEU A 19 -4.51 -0.80 14.84
N ASP A 20 -5.65 -0.31 15.32
CA ASP A 20 -6.77 -1.13 15.76
C ASP A 20 -7.96 -1.09 14.79
N ASP A 21 -7.96 -0.16 13.82
CA ASP A 21 -9.04 0.01 12.83
C ASP A 21 -8.51 -0.01 11.38
N VAL A 22 -7.75 1.02 10.97
CA VAL A 22 -7.36 1.19 9.57
C VAL A 22 -6.49 0.05 9.04
N ILE A 23 -5.37 -0.27 9.71
CA ILE A 23 -4.49 -1.36 9.25
C ILE A 23 -5.17 -2.72 9.30
N PRO A 24 -5.92 -3.08 10.36
CA PRO A 24 -6.75 -4.29 10.38
C PRO A 24 -7.76 -4.39 9.23
N PHE A 25 -8.40 -3.28 8.83
CA PHE A 25 -9.30 -3.27 7.67
C PHE A 25 -8.58 -3.66 6.38
N TRP A 26 -7.49 -2.96 6.04
CA TRP A 26 -6.73 -3.24 4.82
C TRP A 26 -6.14 -4.65 4.80
N THR A 27 -5.54 -5.09 5.92
CA THR A 27 -4.93 -6.42 6.00
C THR A 27 -5.96 -7.55 5.92
N ARG A 28 -7.20 -7.32 6.37
CA ARG A 28 -8.28 -8.32 6.31
C ARG A 28 -8.94 -8.41 4.93
N HIS A 29 -9.12 -7.27 4.26
CA HIS A 29 -10.00 -7.19 3.09
C HIS A 29 -9.27 -6.96 1.76
N ALA A 30 -8.08 -6.38 1.79
CA ALA A 30 -7.44 -5.85 0.58
C ALA A 30 -6.23 -6.66 0.11
N ILE A 31 -5.52 -7.37 0.99
CA ILE A 31 -4.30 -8.08 0.59
C ILE A 31 -4.67 -9.33 -0.21
N ASP A 32 -4.17 -9.39 -1.44
CA ASP A 32 -4.43 -10.52 -2.34
C ASP A 32 -3.39 -11.62 -2.12
N ALA A 33 -3.83 -12.88 -2.14
CA ALA A 33 -2.96 -14.03 -1.93
C ALA A 33 -1.89 -14.17 -3.02
N ASN A 34 -2.15 -13.67 -4.24
CA ASN A 34 -1.20 -13.66 -5.35
C ASN A 34 -0.20 -12.49 -5.27
N GLY A 35 -0.27 -11.68 -4.21
CA GLY A 35 0.50 -10.44 -4.07
C GLY A 35 -0.29 -9.21 -4.56
N GLY A 36 0.15 -8.04 -4.13
CA GLY A 36 -0.56 -6.78 -4.36
C GLY A 36 -1.70 -6.51 -3.37
N ILE A 37 -2.32 -5.35 -3.52
CA ILE A 37 -3.42 -4.84 -2.68
C ILE A 37 -4.61 -4.44 -3.56
N ASN A 38 -5.80 -4.96 -3.26
CA ASN A 38 -7.03 -4.58 -3.93
C ASN A 38 -7.59 -3.32 -3.28
N THR A 39 -7.68 -2.23 -4.04
CA THR A 39 -8.03 -0.91 -3.49
C THR A 39 -9.44 -0.46 -3.83
N CYS A 40 -10.09 -1.14 -4.75
CA CYS A 40 -11.51 -0.99 -5.04
C CYS A 40 -12.32 -1.92 -4.14
N ILE A 41 -12.47 -1.54 -2.88
CA ILE A 41 -13.24 -2.24 -1.85
C ILE A 41 -14.29 -1.30 -1.25
N GLN A 42 -15.43 -1.84 -0.83
CA GLN A 42 -16.49 -1.10 -0.13
C GLN A 42 -16.16 -0.93 1.36
N ASP A 43 -16.94 -0.09 2.06
CA ASP A 43 -16.79 0.16 3.50
C ASP A 43 -17.00 -1.11 4.35
N ASP A 44 -17.74 -2.10 3.84
CA ASP A 44 -17.92 -3.41 4.48
C ASP A 44 -16.81 -4.42 4.12
N GLY A 45 -15.82 -4.01 3.33
CA GLY A 45 -14.73 -4.83 2.84
C GLY A 45 -15.06 -5.68 1.61
N THR A 46 -16.24 -5.53 1.00
CA THR A 46 -16.61 -6.23 -0.24
C THR A 46 -15.72 -5.77 -1.39
N LEU A 47 -15.07 -6.72 -2.05
CA LEU A 47 -14.22 -6.48 -3.22
C LEU A 47 -15.05 -6.11 -4.46
N VAL A 48 -14.76 -4.95 -5.05
CA VAL A 48 -15.44 -4.43 -6.25
C VAL A 48 -14.62 -4.70 -7.52
N SER A 49 -13.29 -4.52 -7.44
CA SER A 49 -12.38 -4.81 -8.55
C SER A 49 -11.04 -5.33 -8.03
N ARG A 50 -10.45 -6.26 -8.80
CA ARG A 50 -9.08 -6.76 -8.61
C ARG A 50 -8.04 -5.96 -9.40
N ASP A 51 -8.46 -4.87 -10.06
CA ASP A 51 -7.52 -4.01 -10.78
C ASP A 51 -6.52 -3.36 -9.83
N ARG A 52 -5.26 -3.34 -10.27
CA ARG A 52 -4.11 -2.93 -9.48
C ARG A 52 -3.54 -1.65 -10.04
N TRP A 53 -3.88 -0.54 -9.40
CA TRP A 53 -3.34 0.77 -9.71
C TRP A 53 -1.91 0.91 -9.18
N GLY A 54 -0.92 1.02 -10.06
CA GLY A 54 0.50 1.04 -9.69
C GLY A 54 0.84 2.04 -8.59
N TRP A 55 0.31 3.26 -8.68
CA TRP A 55 0.54 4.31 -7.68
C TRP A 55 0.00 3.93 -6.30
N SER A 56 -1.09 3.19 -6.24
CA SER A 56 -1.66 2.72 -4.99
C SER A 56 -0.91 1.50 -4.44
N GLN A 57 -0.44 0.61 -5.31
CA GLN A 57 0.40 -0.52 -4.91
C GLN A 57 1.70 -0.04 -4.25
N TRP A 58 2.43 0.87 -4.91
CA TRP A 58 3.69 1.39 -4.41
C TRP A 58 3.55 2.20 -3.12
N ARG A 59 2.44 2.94 -2.95
CA ARG A 59 2.12 3.58 -1.66
C ARG A 59 1.88 2.56 -0.56
N ALA A 60 1.24 1.43 -0.86
CA ALA A 60 1.06 0.37 0.13
C ALA A 60 2.39 -0.26 0.53
N VAL A 61 3.31 -0.50 -0.42
CA VAL A 61 4.69 -0.91 -0.10
C VAL A 61 5.31 0.06 0.92
N TRP A 62 5.27 1.37 0.63
CA TRP A 62 5.80 2.38 1.54
C TRP A 62 5.12 2.35 2.92
N VAL A 63 3.78 2.29 2.99
CA VAL A 63 3.03 2.30 4.25
C VAL A 63 3.41 1.10 5.12
N PHE A 64 3.40 -0.11 4.56
CA PHE A 64 3.69 -1.33 5.32
C PHE A 64 5.17 -1.41 5.72
N SER A 65 6.10 -0.95 4.88
CA SER A 65 7.50 -0.79 5.26
C SER A 65 7.66 0.24 6.39
N LYS A 66 6.95 1.37 6.32
CA LYS A 66 7.03 2.42 7.35
C LYS A 66 6.52 1.96 8.70
N LEU A 67 5.40 1.23 8.71
CA LEU A 67 4.85 0.58 9.91
C LEU A 67 5.89 -0.34 10.54
N TYR A 68 6.54 -1.19 9.72
CA TYR A 68 7.57 -2.11 10.19
C TYR A 68 8.79 -1.39 10.78
N ASN A 69 9.32 -0.39 10.07
CA ASN A 69 10.56 0.29 10.44
C ASN A 69 10.39 1.26 11.61
N THR A 70 9.24 1.94 11.69
CA THR A 70 9.07 3.10 12.59
C THR A 70 8.11 2.82 13.75
N VAL A 71 7.07 2.01 13.53
CA VAL A 71 6.03 1.78 14.55
C VAL A 71 6.33 0.52 15.35
N GLN A 72 6.45 -0.62 14.68
CA GLN A 72 6.79 -1.90 15.31
C GLN A 72 7.23 -2.91 14.26
N GLN A 73 8.26 -3.71 14.55
CA GLN A 73 8.76 -4.76 13.65
C GLN A 73 7.85 -6.00 13.65
N ARG A 74 6.63 -5.85 13.10
CA ARG A 74 5.69 -6.95 12.95
C ARG A 74 5.92 -7.70 11.63
N PRO A 75 6.27 -9.00 11.63
CA PRO A 75 6.63 -9.74 10.42
C PRO A 75 5.55 -9.72 9.33
N GLU A 76 4.27 -9.66 9.70
CA GLU A 76 3.16 -9.58 8.77
C GLU A 76 3.17 -8.30 7.92
N TRP A 77 3.65 -7.18 8.45
CA TRP A 77 3.75 -5.92 7.70
C TRP A 77 4.86 -6.00 6.67
N LEU A 78 6.04 -6.50 7.08
CA LEU A 78 7.14 -6.73 6.15
C LEU A 78 6.74 -7.72 5.05
N LYS A 79 6.08 -8.83 5.41
CA LYS A 79 5.57 -9.81 4.45
C LYS A 79 4.58 -9.18 3.46
N THR A 80 3.73 -8.28 3.93
CA THR A 80 2.78 -7.57 3.06
C THR A 80 3.52 -6.65 2.08
N ALA A 81 4.46 -5.84 2.57
CA ALA A 81 5.25 -4.94 1.74
C ALA A 81 6.07 -5.71 0.68
N THR A 82 6.76 -6.78 1.08
CA THR A 82 7.54 -7.61 0.15
C THR A 82 6.66 -8.33 -0.85
N GLY A 83 5.51 -8.86 -0.44
CA GLY A 83 4.57 -9.53 -1.35
C GLY A 83 4.01 -8.59 -2.42
N ILE A 84 3.69 -7.34 -2.07
CA ILE A 84 3.27 -6.32 -3.03
C ILE A 84 4.43 -5.94 -3.95
N SER A 85 5.62 -5.69 -3.40
CA SER A 85 6.81 -5.32 -4.20
C SER A 85 7.19 -6.43 -5.19
N SER A 86 7.21 -7.69 -4.76
CA SER A 86 7.50 -8.84 -5.63
C SER A 86 6.51 -8.92 -6.78
N PHE A 87 5.20 -8.84 -6.49
CA PHE A 87 4.17 -8.83 -7.54
C PHE A 87 4.43 -7.74 -8.58
N LEU A 88 4.74 -6.51 -8.15
CA LEU A 88 5.01 -5.41 -9.07
C LEU A 88 6.26 -5.70 -9.92
N THR A 89 7.34 -6.16 -9.29
CA THR A 89 8.63 -6.44 -9.95
C THR A 89 8.58 -7.66 -10.89
N ASP A 90 7.61 -8.55 -10.71
CA ASP A 90 7.41 -9.69 -11.61
C ASP A 90 6.63 -9.28 -12.88
N HIS A 91 5.83 -8.21 -12.84
CA HIS A 91 4.97 -7.73 -13.94
C HIS A 91 5.42 -6.39 -14.55
N GLY A 92 6.55 -5.88 -14.09
CA GLY A 92 7.21 -4.67 -14.58
C GLY A 92 8.64 -4.58 -14.04
N PRO A 93 9.41 -3.52 -14.34
CA PRO A 93 9.04 -2.38 -15.18
C PRO A 93 8.84 -2.78 -16.65
N LEU A 94 8.25 -1.88 -17.42
CA LEU A 94 8.12 -2.01 -18.87
C LEU A 94 9.51 -1.92 -19.55
N ASP A 95 9.58 -2.19 -20.84
CA ASP A 95 10.82 -2.14 -21.63
C ASP A 95 11.52 -0.76 -21.58
N ASP A 96 10.77 0.32 -21.32
CA ASP A 96 11.27 1.69 -21.17
C ASP A 96 11.75 2.01 -19.74
N GLY A 97 11.69 1.05 -18.82
CA GLY A 97 12.10 1.20 -17.42
C GLY A 97 11.06 1.85 -16.52
N HIS A 98 9.88 2.22 -17.05
CA HIS A 98 8.80 2.81 -16.27
C HIS A 98 7.82 1.76 -15.73
N TRP A 99 7.07 2.10 -14.69
CA TRP A 99 6.07 1.21 -14.11
C TRP A 99 4.69 1.37 -14.78
N PRO A 100 3.95 0.27 -15.00
CA PRO A 100 2.59 0.34 -15.54
C PRO A 100 1.65 1.06 -14.55
N LEU A 101 0.72 1.85 -15.09
CA LEU A 101 -0.27 2.57 -14.28
C LEU A 101 -1.37 1.64 -13.78
N LEU A 102 -1.79 0.68 -14.60
CA LEU A 102 -2.88 -0.23 -14.28
C LEU A 102 -2.59 -1.65 -14.80
N MET A 103 -2.73 -2.61 -13.90
CA MET A 103 -2.77 -4.04 -14.21
C MET A 103 -4.08 -4.64 -13.73
N ASP A 104 -4.46 -5.80 -14.24
CA ASP A 104 -5.53 -6.59 -13.64
C ASP A 104 -5.03 -7.41 -12.43
N GLY A 105 -5.92 -8.21 -11.86
CA GLY A 105 -5.64 -9.04 -10.69
C GLY A 105 -4.53 -10.08 -10.89
N ASP A 106 -4.25 -10.46 -12.14
CA ASP A 106 -3.25 -11.46 -12.49
C ASP A 106 -1.99 -10.82 -13.11
N GLY A 107 -1.93 -9.48 -13.12
CA GLY A 107 -0.75 -8.73 -13.52
C GLY A 107 -0.67 -8.42 -15.01
N ASN A 108 -1.73 -8.69 -15.79
CA ASN A 108 -1.73 -8.26 -17.19
C ASN A 108 -1.87 -6.73 -17.25
N ILE A 109 -0.98 -6.10 -18.01
CA ILE A 109 -0.95 -4.65 -18.16
C ILE A 109 -2.16 -4.18 -18.96
N GLN A 110 -3.02 -3.38 -18.32
CA GLN A 110 -4.18 -2.74 -18.93
C GLN A 110 -3.82 -1.33 -19.40
N ARG A 111 -2.96 -0.64 -18.66
CA ARG A 111 -2.43 0.69 -18.99
C ARG A 111 -0.96 0.75 -18.64
N GLY A 112 -0.12 1.04 -19.64
CA GLY A 112 1.33 1.15 -19.49
C GLY A 112 1.76 2.40 -18.73
N PHE A 113 2.90 2.95 -19.09
CA PHE A 113 3.39 4.19 -18.49
C PHE A 113 2.58 5.40 -18.95
N GLU A 114 2.15 6.21 -17.98
CA GLU A 114 1.44 7.47 -18.26
C GLU A 114 1.93 8.64 -17.40
N SER A 115 2.62 8.38 -16.30
CA SER A 115 3.01 9.44 -15.37
C SER A 115 4.21 9.06 -14.51
N ILE A 116 5.19 9.96 -14.46
CA ILE A 116 6.39 9.85 -13.61
C ILE A 116 6.05 9.81 -12.11
N TYR A 117 4.85 10.25 -11.70
CA TYR A 117 4.42 10.11 -10.31
C TYR A 117 4.35 8.64 -9.89
N ASN A 118 4.00 7.73 -10.80
CA ASN A 118 3.98 6.30 -10.52
C ASN A 118 5.36 5.79 -10.11
N ASP A 119 6.38 6.14 -10.89
CA ASP A 119 7.78 5.79 -10.60
C ASP A 119 8.27 6.48 -9.33
N GLY A 120 7.83 7.71 -9.07
CA GLY A 120 8.08 8.40 -7.81
C GLY A 120 7.56 7.61 -6.60
N PHE A 121 6.36 7.02 -6.68
CA PHE A 121 5.87 6.14 -5.62
C PHE A 121 6.69 4.84 -5.54
N ALA A 122 7.12 4.27 -6.67
CA ALA A 122 7.98 3.11 -6.69
C ALA A 122 9.31 3.35 -5.95
N ILE A 123 9.95 4.49 -6.24
CA ILE A 123 11.19 4.90 -5.54
C ILE A 123 10.94 5.03 -4.04
N ASN A 124 9.87 5.72 -3.62
CA ASN A 124 9.53 5.85 -2.20
C ASN A 124 9.32 4.47 -1.54
N GLY A 125 8.53 3.60 -2.16
CA GLY A 125 8.24 2.27 -1.64
C GLY A 125 9.49 1.41 -1.50
N LEU A 126 10.34 1.39 -2.54
CA LEU A 126 11.58 0.61 -2.54
C LEU A 126 12.60 1.14 -1.52
N VAL A 127 12.76 2.47 -1.39
CA VAL A 127 13.69 3.06 -0.41
C VAL A 127 13.23 2.85 1.03
N GLU A 128 11.93 2.82 1.32
CA GLU A 128 11.47 2.51 2.68
C GLU A 128 11.54 1.00 2.96
N LEU A 129 11.44 0.13 1.95
CA LEU A 129 11.49 -1.33 2.12
C LEU A 129 12.91 -1.89 2.35
N TRP A 130 13.94 -1.28 1.76
CA TRP A 130 15.32 -1.76 1.75
C TRP A 130 16.29 -0.77 2.37
#